data_AF-A0AAW0W3F7-F1
#
_entry.id   AF-A0AAW0W3F7-F1
#
_cell.length_a   1.000
_cell.length_b   1.000
_cell.length_c   1.000
_cell.angle_alpha   90.00
_cell.angle_beta   90.00
_cell.angle_gamma   90.00
#
_symmetry.space_group_name_H-M   'P 1'
#
loop_
_entity.id
_entity.type
_entity.pdbx_description
1 polymer ?
#
loop_
_entity_poly.entity_id
_entity_poly.type
_entity_poly.pdbx_seq_one_letter_code
_entity_poly.pdbx_strand_id
1 'polypeptide(L)'
;MMLHLLKQVQIIQKTGWLVSRNFGTSLMVKGSTDDNNNKKTWYYRMEDNSKKYWRLQSDCREGVPESEWQGMLHHLSPKHGISLSVVHALQKGIDLRPSAIAGWYGNIKRKISVMDQSFKAKRVAALGYDLAAAHFLVHREGKVRFKDAQEWTQQDENGEYELTGHYSPNVFVEAIDASGIDLLYEGLESMCYLNHLKWLSVASCPNIDDWCIDRICCQYSNTLEYLDISNCVKVTEYGIAALGRLRKLKHLYLNGLDDVTNIKLLCLLLEDILPDLHIEGIQYMDPKLLHHV
;
A
#
# COMPACT_ATOMS: atom_id res chain seq x y z
N MET A 1 49.22 -3.24 -36.89
CA MET A 1 48.81 -3.55 -35.50
C MET A 1 48.76 -2.32 -34.56
N MET A 2 48.76 -1.07 -35.07
CA MET A 2 48.65 0.15 -34.25
C MET A 2 47.35 0.95 -34.45
N LEU A 3 46.43 0.49 -35.30
CA LEU A 3 45.14 1.17 -35.54
C LEU A 3 43.96 0.57 -34.76
N HIS A 4 44.14 -0.58 -34.10
CA HIS A 4 43.07 -1.21 -33.32
C HIS A 4 43.03 -0.74 -31.85
N LEU A 5 44.15 -0.22 -31.32
CA LEU A 5 44.25 0.25 -29.93
C LEU A 5 43.64 1.64 -29.72
N LEU A 6 43.67 2.52 -30.73
CA LEU A 6 43.12 3.87 -30.61
C LEU A 6 41.58 3.89 -30.58
N LYS A 7 40.89 2.90 -31.17
CA LYS A 7 39.43 2.77 -31.09
C LYS A 7 38.92 2.29 -29.73
N GLN A 8 39.73 1.59 -28.92
CA GLN A 8 39.30 1.16 -27.58
C GLN A 8 39.46 2.24 -26.51
N VAL A 9 40.41 3.16 -26.67
CA VAL A 9 40.65 4.22 -25.68
C VAL A 9 39.51 5.25 -25.67
N GLN A 10 38.87 5.51 -26.81
CA GLN A 10 37.74 6.47 -26.89
C GLN A 10 36.42 5.95 -26.29
N ILE A 11 36.23 4.63 -26.15
CA ILE A 11 34.98 4.07 -25.59
C ILE A 11 34.95 4.14 -24.05
N ILE A 12 36.11 4.23 -23.40
CA ILE A 12 36.20 4.12 -21.93
C ILE A 12 35.86 5.43 -21.20
N GLN A 13 35.91 6.60 -21.87
CA GLN A 13 35.63 7.87 -21.18
C GLN A 13 34.16 8.19 -20.93
N LYS A 14 33.19 7.39 -21.40
CA LYS A 14 31.75 7.62 -21.14
C LYS A 14 31.16 6.89 -19.94
N THR A 15 31.96 6.09 -19.23
CA THR A 15 31.54 5.49 -17.96
C THR A 15 32.69 5.67 -16.99
N GLY A 16 32.46 6.32 -15.85
CA GLY A 16 33.52 6.70 -14.90
C GLY A 16 34.20 5.50 -14.25
N TRP A 17 35.13 4.86 -14.96
CA TRP A 17 35.96 3.76 -14.47
C TRP A 17 37.42 4.18 -14.47
N LEU A 18 38.10 3.97 -13.34
CA LEU A 18 39.55 4.03 -13.21
C LEU A 18 40.06 2.62 -12.95
N VAL A 19 40.91 2.11 -13.84
CA VAL A 19 41.62 0.83 -13.66
C VAL A 19 43.08 1.17 -13.32
N SER A 20 43.52 0.84 -12.10
CA SER A 20 44.94 0.89 -11.75
C SER A 20 45.61 -0.42 -12.16
N ARG A 21 46.62 -0.35 -13.02
CA ARG A 21 47.43 -1.49 -13.43
C ARG A 21 48.63 -1.63 -12.49
N ASN A 22 48.62 -2.65 -11.64
CA ASN A 22 49.83 -3.29 -11.15
C ASN A 22 49.69 -4.81 -11.33
N PHE A 23 50.79 -5.44 -11.74
CA PHE A 23 50.89 -6.83 -12.18
C PHE A 23 50.31 -7.82 -11.15
N GLY A 24 49.41 -8.70 -11.61
CA GLY A 24 49.01 -9.92 -10.88
C GLY A 24 47.52 -10.25 -10.89
N THR A 25 46.62 -9.31 -10.60
CA THR A 25 45.17 -9.60 -10.48
C THR A 25 44.33 -8.38 -10.82
N SER A 26 43.36 -8.52 -11.73
CA SER A 26 42.47 -7.42 -12.16
C SER A 26 41.40 -7.14 -11.10
N LEU A 27 41.58 -6.06 -10.32
CA LEU A 27 40.58 -5.51 -9.40
C LEU A 27 39.76 -4.43 -10.11
N MET A 28 38.44 -4.57 -10.11
CA MET A 28 37.50 -3.56 -10.62
C MET A 28 36.67 -2.97 -9.47
N VAL A 29 36.54 -1.64 -9.44
CA VAL A 29 35.76 -0.87 -8.47
C VAL A 29 34.47 -0.37 -9.15
N LYS A 30 33.30 -0.58 -8.53
CA LYS A 30 32.04 0.03 -8.97
C LYS A 30 31.62 1.11 -7.97
N GLY A 31 31.22 2.27 -8.51
CA GLY A 31 31.15 3.58 -7.84
C GLY A 31 30.27 3.73 -6.59
N SER A 32 30.56 4.83 -5.90
CA SER A 32 29.92 5.38 -4.70
C SER A 32 28.61 6.07 -5.06
N THR A 33 27.54 5.79 -4.31
CA THR A 33 26.36 6.67 -4.26
C THR A 33 26.35 7.30 -2.87
N ASP A 34 26.40 8.64 -2.83
CA ASP A 34 26.44 9.42 -1.61
C ASP A 34 25.03 9.49 -1.02
N ASP A 35 24.86 8.89 0.15
CA ASP A 35 23.92 9.34 1.17
C ASP A 35 24.55 9.06 2.55
N ASN A 36 24.70 10.15 3.31
CA ASN A 36 25.23 10.29 4.66
C ASN A 36 25.86 9.05 5.36
N ASN A 37 27.19 9.13 5.44
CA ASN A 37 28.06 8.57 6.48
C ASN A 37 28.27 7.04 6.59
N ASN A 38 28.12 6.28 5.50
CA ASN A 38 28.68 4.93 5.47
C ASN A 38 29.15 4.52 4.06
N LYS A 39 30.40 4.85 3.71
CA LYS A 39 31.01 4.42 2.44
C LYS A 39 31.19 2.89 2.46
N LYS A 40 30.28 2.15 1.82
CA LYS A 40 30.47 0.73 1.51
C LYS A 40 31.08 0.59 0.12
N THR A 41 32.40 0.40 0.06
CA THR A 41 33.12 -0.01 -1.15
C THR A 41 33.14 -1.52 -1.26
N TRP A 42 32.72 -2.04 -2.42
CA TRP A 42 32.75 -3.48 -2.73
C TRP A 42 33.86 -3.77 -3.74
N TYR A 43 34.65 -4.80 -3.48
CA TYR A 43 35.71 -5.27 -4.37
C TYR A 43 35.37 -6.66 -4.90
N TYR A 44 35.48 -6.84 -6.22
CA TYR A 44 35.40 -8.16 -6.85
C TYR A 44 36.79 -8.73 -7.07
N ARG A 45 37.03 -9.96 -6.60
CA ARG A 45 38.16 -10.79 -7.02
C ARG A 45 37.58 -12.00 -7.76
N MET A 46 37.91 -12.12 -9.05
CA MET A 46 37.56 -13.30 -9.85
C MET A 46 38.68 -14.32 -9.70
N GLU A 47 38.56 -15.23 -8.75
CA GLU A 47 39.32 -16.48 -8.71
C GLU A 47 38.33 -17.61 -8.45
N ASP A 48 38.33 -18.60 -9.35
CA ASP A 48 37.57 -19.85 -9.29
C ASP A 48 36.05 -19.72 -9.11
N ASN A 49 35.39 -19.22 -10.16
CA ASN A 49 33.97 -19.38 -10.57
C ASN A 49 32.87 -19.38 -9.47
N SER A 50 33.15 -18.87 -8.28
CA SER A 50 32.25 -18.79 -7.13
C SER A 50 32.23 -17.36 -6.62
N LYS A 51 31.01 -16.80 -6.50
CA LYS A 51 30.82 -15.43 -6.02
C LYS A 51 31.13 -15.36 -4.53
N LYS A 52 32.25 -14.76 -4.14
CA LYS A 52 32.57 -14.46 -2.74
C LYS A 52 32.39 -12.97 -2.45
N TYR A 53 31.64 -12.68 -1.40
CA TYR A 53 31.48 -11.33 -0.84
C TYR A 53 32.40 -11.19 0.37
N TRP A 54 33.19 -10.11 0.43
CA TRP A 54 33.89 -9.76 1.68
C TRP A 54 32.93 -8.96 2.57
N ARG A 55 32.72 -9.43 3.81
CA ARG A 55 32.12 -8.62 4.87
C ARG A 55 33.21 -7.79 5.54
N LEU A 56 32.86 -6.58 5.99
CA LEU A 56 33.74 -5.78 6.85
C LEU A 56 34.10 -6.59 8.10
N GLN A 57 35.36 -6.46 8.53
CA GLN A 57 35.93 -7.20 9.66
C GLN A 57 35.18 -7.01 10.99
N SER A 58 34.32 -5.99 11.09
CA SER A 58 33.40 -5.79 12.22
C SER A 58 32.30 -6.85 12.37
N ASP A 59 32.02 -7.64 11.32
CA ASP A 59 30.92 -8.62 11.30
C ASP A 59 31.39 -10.07 11.54
N CYS A 60 32.69 -10.30 11.65
CA CYS A 60 33.28 -11.62 11.91
C CYS A 60 33.92 -11.60 13.31
N ARG A 61 33.23 -12.11 14.34
CA ARG A 61 33.92 -12.48 15.57
C ARG A 61 34.85 -13.65 15.24
N GLU A 62 36.14 -13.48 15.48
CA GLU A 62 37.10 -14.58 15.39
C GLU A 62 36.59 -15.75 16.25
N GLY A 63 36.54 -16.94 15.65
CA GLY A 63 36.14 -18.14 16.37
C GLY A 63 37.08 -18.35 17.55
N VAL A 64 36.51 -18.51 18.74
CA VAL A 64 37.27 -18.79 19.95
C VAL A 64 38.05 -20.10 19.74
N PRO A 65 39.38 -20.12 19.96
CA PRO A 65 40.20 -21.32 19.75
C PRO A 65 39.72 -22.48 20.63
N GLU A 66 39.78 -23.72 20.11
CA GLU A 66 39.25 -24.94 20.74
C GLU A 66 39.81 -25.26 22.14
N SER A 67 40.88 -24.58 22.56
CA SER A 67 41.52 -24.75 23.87
C SER A 67 40.83 -24.02 25.03
N GLU A 68 39.83 -23.18 24.76
CA GLU A 68 39.07 -22.51 25.82
C GLU A 68 37.83 -23.32 26.22
N TRP A 69 37.60 -23.45 27.53
CA TRP A 69 36.40 -24.06 28.08
C TRP A 69 35.16 -23.27 27.65
N GLN A 70 34.48 -23.76 26.61
CA GLN A 70 33.18 -23.21 26.21
C GLN A 70 32.14 -23.70 27.20
N GLY A 71 31.77 -22.85 28.15
CA GLY A 71 30.61 -23.09 29.00
C GLY A 71 29.37 -23.36 28.13
N MET A 72 28.46 -24.21 28.63
CA MET A 72 27.24 -24.65 27.91
C MET A 72 26.38 -23.48 27.38
N LEU A 73 26.51 -22.29 27.98
CA LEU A 73 25.86 -21.05 27.56
C LEU A 73 26.42 -20.43 26.26
N HIS A 74 27.64 -20.77 25.83
CA HIS A 74 28.20 -20.29 24.56
C HIS A 74 27.38 -20.77 23.36
N HIS A 75 26.78 -21.96 23.46
CA HIS A 75 25.91 -22.53 22.45
C HIS A 75 24.57 -21.79 22.29
N LEU A 76 24.21 -20.96 23.29
CA LEU A 76 23.04 -20.08 23.28
C LEU A 76 23.36 -18.69 22.70
N SER A 77 24.63 -18.39 22.42
CA SER A 77 25.04 -17.11 21.85
C SER A 77 24.55 -16.99 20.40
N PRO A 78 23.82 -15.91 20.04
CA PRO A 78 23.33 -15.76 18.68
C PRO A 78 24.52 -15.58 17.72
N LYS A 79 24.53 -16.36 16.63
CA LYS A 79 25.56 -16.32 15.58
C LYS A 79 25.67 -14.96 14.86
N HIS A 80 24.66 -14.11 15.01
CA HIS A 80 24.61 -12.76 14.47
C HIS A 80 24.39 -11.78 15.63
N GLY A 81 25.11 -10.66 15.62
CA GLY A 81 24.91 -9.60 16.61
C GLY A 81 23.47 -9.10 16.60
N ILE A 82 22.92 -8.84 17.78
CA ILE A 82 21.61 -8.18 17.94
C ILE A 82 21.71 -6.82 17.23
N SER A 83 20.75 -6.49 16.36
CA SER A 83 20.79 -5.23 15.63
C SER A 83 20.81 -4.05 16.60
N LEU A 84 21.55 -2.99 16.25
CA LEU A 84 21.66 -1.78 17.08
C LEU A 84 20.28 -1.20 17.43
N SER A 85 19.30 -1.32 16.53
CA SER A 85 17.91 -0.95 16.76
C SER A 85 17.24 -1.73 17.90
N VAL A 86 17.51 -3.03 18.02
CA VAL A 86 16.98 -3.87 19.10
C VAL A 86 17.70 -3.58 20.41
N VAL A 87 19.02 -3.36 20.38
CA VAL A 87 19.77 -2.91 21.58
C VAL A 87 19.25 -1.55 22.07
N HIS A 88 19.03 -0.60 21.16
CA HIS A 88 18.45 0.71 21.48
C HIS A 88 17.05 0.57 22.06
N ALA A 89 16.21 -0.30 21.50
CA ALA A 89 14.88 -0.57 22.02
C ALA A 89 14.90 -1.21 23.42
N LEU A 90 15.82 -2.14 23.67
CA LEU A 90 16.02 -2.75 25.00
C LEU A 90 16.53 -1.74 26.02
N GLN A 91 17.45 -0.85 25.62
CA GLN A 91 17.99 0.22 26.47
C GLN A 91 16.96 1.30 26.82
N LYS A 92 16.00 1.56 25.93
CA LYS A 92 14.91 2.54 26.17
C LYS A 92 13.90 2.09 27.22
N GLY A 93 13.90 0.80 27.60
CA GLY A 93 12.91 0.24 28.52
C GLY A 93 11.52 0.13 27.90
N ILE A 94 10.68 -0.76 28.43
CA ILE A 94 9.27 -0.87 28.04
C ILE A 94 8.49 0.12 28.90
N ASP A 95 7.81 1.07 28.26
CA ASP A 95 6.93 2.00 28.94
C ASP A 95 5.62 1.29 29.33
N LEU A 96 5.49 0.94 30.62
CA LEU A 96 4.33 0.24 31.18
C LEU A 96 3.23 1.19 31.69
N ARG A 97 3.30 2.50 31.38
CA ARG A 97 2.21 3.42 31.73
C ARG A 97 0.91 3.00 31.02
N PRO A 98 -0.26 3.06 31.67
CA PRO A 98 -1.53 2.65 31.04
C PRO A 98 -1.81 3.33 29.69
N SER A 99 -1.46 4.62 29.55
CA SER A 99 -1.59 5.35 28.27
C SER A 99 -0.64 4.83 27.18
N ALA A 100 0.58 4.46 27.55
CA ALA A 100 1.56 3.89 26.65
C ALA A 100 1.16 2.47 26.22
N ILE A 101 0.64 1.65 27.15
CA ILE A 101 0.10 0.31 26.85
C ILE A 101 -1.12 0.42 25.93
N ALA A 102 -2.03 1.36 26.19
CA ALA A 102 -3.19 1.61 25.33
C ALA A 102 -2.76 2.02 23.90
N GLY A 103 -1.79 2.92 23.78
CA GLY A 103 -1.22 3.31 22.49
C GLY A 103 -0.50 2.17 21.78
N TRP A 104 0.28 1.36 22.52
CA TRP A 104 0.94 0.16 22.01
C TRP A 104 -0.07 -0.87 21.50
N TYR A 105 -1.15 -1.11 22.26
CA TYR A 105 -2.24 -2.01 21.87
C TYR A 105 -2.96 -1.50 20.62
N GLY A 106 -3.26 -0.20 20.54
CA GLY A 106 -3.83 0.43 19.34
C GLY A 106 -2.93 0.26 18.12
N ASN A 107 -1.62 0.44 18.28
CA ASN A 107 -0.65 0.23 17.21
C ASN A 107 -0.58 -1.24 16.76
N ILE A 108 -0.69 -2.20 17.68
CA ILE A 108 -0.77 -3.62 17.35
C ILE A 108 -2.05 -3.92 16.59
N LYS A 109 -3.20 -3.47 17.10
CA LYS A 109 -4.50 -3.66 16.43
C LYS A 109 -4.45 -3.13 15.00
N ARG A 110 -3.93 -1.91 14.80
CA ARG A 110 -3.73 -1.32 13.46
C ARG A 110 -2.83 -2.19 12.58
N LYS A 111 -1.68 -2.68 13.08
CA LYS A 111 -0.78 -3.54 12.30
C LYS A 111 -1.45 -4.86 11.89
N ILE A 112 -2.23 -5.45 12.79
CA ILE A 112 -3.00 -6.66 12.51
C ILE A 112 -4.04 -6.36 11.43
N SER A 113 -4.78 -5.26 11.53
CA SER A 113 -5.75 -4.84 10.50
C SER A 113 -5.09 -4.64 9.14
N VAL A 114 -3.93 -3.98 9.07
CA VAL A 114 -3.17 -3.81 7.82
C VAL A 114 -2.73 -5.16 7.24
N MET A 115 -2.21 -6.06 8.08
CA MET A 115 -1.79 -7.40 7.63
C MET A 115 -2.97 -8.24 7.17
N ASP A 116 -4.12 -8.16 7.84
CA ASP A 116 -5.32 -8.89 7.48
C ASP A 116 -5.92 -8.40 6.16
N GLN A 117 -5.88 -7.09 5.92
CA GLN A 117 -6.36 -6.46 4.69
C GLN A 117 -5.36 -6.52 3.54
N SER A 118 -4.13 -6.97 3.77
CA SER A 118 -3.12 -7.09 2.72
C SER A 118 -3.56 -7.99 1.56
N PHE A 119 -3.16 -7.60 0.34
CA PHE A 119 -3.50 -8.31 -0.87
C PHE A 119 -2.96 -9.76 -0.88
N LYS A 120 -3.85 -10.74 -1.05
CA LYS A 120 -3.51 -12.16 -1.06
C LYS A 120 -3.52 -12.71 -2.49
N ALA A 121 -2.36 -12.70 -3.15
CA ALA A 121 -2.19 -13.20 -4.53
C ALA A 121 -2.69 -14.65 -4.72
N LYS A 122 -2.51 -15.53 -3.72
CA LYS A 122 -3.00 -16.91 -3.77
C LYS A 122 -4.53 -17.00 -3.88
N ARG A 123 -5.26 -16.07 -3.24
CA ARG A 123 -6.74 -16.02 -3.28
C ARG A 123 -7.21 -15.65 -4.67
N VAL A 124 -6.61 -14.62 -5.25
CA VAL A 124 -6.92 -14.17 -6.62
C VAL A 124 -6.58 -15.24 -7.65
N ALA A 125 -5.46 -15.96 -7.47
CA ALA A 125 -5.10 -17.06 -8.38
C ALA A 125 -6.10 -18.22 -8.34
N ALA A 126 -6.80 -18.45 -7.22
CA ALA A 126 -7.76 -19.54 -7.06
C ALA A 126 -9.19 -19.15 -7.46
N LEU A 127 -9.60 -17.90 -7.21
CA LEU A 127 -10.99 -17.44 -7.32
C LEU A 127 -11.21 -16.39 -8.43
N GLY A 128 -10.15 -15.79 -8.96
CA GLY A 128 -10.25 -14.59 -9.79
C GLY A 128 -10.38 -13.30 -8.97
N TYR A 129 -10.39 -12.15 -9.65
CA TYR A 129 -10.44 -10.83 -8.98
C TYR A 129 -11.81 -10.56 -8.37
N ASP A 130 -12.90 -10.69 -9.14
CA ASP A 130 -14.27 -10.42 -8.72
C ASP A 130 -14.69 -11.21 -7.47
N LEU A 131 -14.53 -12.54 -7.52
CA LEU A 131 -14.91 -13.41 -6.42
C LEU A 131 -13.98 -13.25 -5.21
N ALA A 132 -12.68 -13.02 -5.42
CA ALA A 132 -11.75 -12.73 -4.31
C ALA A 132 -12.10 -11.41 -3.60
N ALA A 133 -12.52 -10.39 -4.34
CA ALA A 133 -13.01 -9.13 -3.79
C ALA A 133 -14.32 -9.34 -3.03
N ALA A 134 -15.26 -10.13 -3.58
CA ALA A 134 -16.51 -10.47 -2.89
C ALA A 134 -16.26 -11.16 -1.54
N HIS A 135 -15.42 -12.21 -1.51
CA HIS A 135 -15.03 -12.85 -0.25
C HIS A 135 -14.33 -11.90 0.73
N PHE A 136 -13.55 -10.94 0.23
CA PHE A 136 -12.87 -9.96 1.07
C PHE A 136 -13.85 -8.98 1.74
N LEU A 137 -14.87 -8.55 1.01
CA LEU A 137 -15.86 -7.57 1.47
C LEU A 137 -16.91 -8.20 2.39
N VAL A 138 -17.50 -9.32 1.98
CA VAL A 138 -18.55 -10.00 2.75
C VAL A 138 -18.04 -10.52 4.09
N HIS A 139 -16.77 -10.93 4.16
CA HIS A 139 -16.13 -11.31 5.43
C HIS A 139 -16.01 -10.14 6.43
N ARG A 140 -16.16 -8.89 5.99
CA ARG A 140 -16.08 -7.67 6.81
C ARG A 140 -17.42 -6.95 6.88
N GLU A 141 -18.51 -7.70 6.84
CA GLU A 141 -19.88 -7.17 6.93
C GLU A 141 -20.28 -6.28 5.74
N GLY A 142 -19.52 -6.32 4.65
CA GLY A 142 -19.85 -5.65 3.40
C GLY A 142 -20.88 -6.41 2.58
N LYS A 143 -21.51 -5.71 1.63
CA LYS A 143 -22.48 -6.29 0.71
C LYS A 143 -21.99 -6.16 -0.71
N VAL A 144 -22.22 -7.20 -1.50
CA VAL A 144 -21.79 -7.25 -2.90
C VAL A 144 -22.94 -7.75 -3.75
N ARG A 145 -23.11 -7.14 -4.92
CA ARG A 145 -24.09 -7.58 -5.92
C ARG A 145 -23.35 -7.96 -7.19
N PHE A 146 -23.64 -9.17 -7.67
CA PHE A 146 -23.12 -9.66 -8.93
C PHE A 146 -23.95 -9.15 -10.10
N LYS A 147 -23.33 -9.17 -11.28
CA LYS A 147 -23.99 -8.87 -12.55
C LYS A 147 -25.19 -9.81 -12.74
N ASP A 148 -26.30 -9.24 -13.20
CA ASP A 148 -27.59 -9.92 -13.43
C ASP A 148 -28.32 -10.40 -12.16
N ALA A 149 -27.70 -10.29 -10.99
CA ALA A 149 -28.35 -10.56 -9.71
C ALA A 149 -29.05 -9.30 -9.18
N GLN A 150 -30.28 -9.46 -8.70
CA GLN A 150 -31.01 -8.38 -8.01
C GLN A 150 -30.68 -8.34 -6.51
N GLU A 151 -30.33 -9.48 -5.93
CA GLU A 151 -30.10 -9.64 -4.50
C GLU A 151 -28.66 -9.28 -4.10
N TRP A 152 -28.53 -8.72 -2.90
CA TRP A 152 -27.24 -8.42 -2.29
C TRP A 152 -26.74 -9.65 -1.53
N THR A 153 -25.52 -10.07 -1.81
CA THR A 153 -24.82 -11.06 -1.00
C THR A 153 -24.22 -10.36 0.21
N GLN A 154 -24.65 -10.76 1.39
CA GLN A 154 -24.20 -10.26 2.67
C GLN A 154 -23.98 -11.43 3.64
N GLN A 155 -23.42 -11.12 4.79
CA GLN A 155 -23.23 -12.07 5.88
C GLN A 155 -24.55 -12.25 6.65
N ASP A 156 -24.85 -13.49 7.06
CA ASP A 156 -26.00 -13.81 7.91
C ASP A 156 -25.77 -13.38 9.37
N GLU A 157 -26.81 -13.41 10.19
CA GLU A 157 -26.74 -13.08 11.64
C GLU A 157 -25.67 -13.90 12.40
N ASN A 158 -25.37 -15.11 11.90
CA ASN A 158 -24.38 -16.02 12.49
C ASN A 158 -22.94 -15.75 12.01
N GLY A 159 -22.75 -14.80 11.10
CA GLY A 159 -21.44 -14.50 10.55
C GLY A 159 -21.02 -15.40 9.37
N GLU A 160 -21.92 -16.20 8.82
CA GLU A 160 -21.65 -17.06 7.66
C GLU A 160 -22.15 -16.40 6.37
N TYR A 161 -21.59 -16.78 5.22
CA TYR A 161 -22.05 -16.29 3.93
C TYR A 161 -21.81 -17.35 2.85
N GLU A 162 -22.71 -17.42 1.88
CA GLU A 162 -22.65 -18.39 0.79
C GLU A 162 -22.00 -17.76 -0.45
N LEU A 163 -20.73 -18.09 -0.68
CA LEU A 163 -20.01 -17.76 -1.92
C LEU A 163 -19.27 -19.01 -2.42
N THR A 164 -19.18 -19.15 -3.74
CA THR A 164 -18.50 -20.30 -4.36
C THR A 164 -17.01 -20.29 -4.05
N GLY A 165 -16.47 -21.38 -3.51
CA GLY A 165 -15.03 -21.51 -3.26
C GLY A 165 -14.17 -21.85 -4.49
N HIS A 166 -14.74 -21.82 -5.70
CA HIS A 166 -14.06 -22.16 -6.95
C HIS A 166 -14.26 -21.07 -8.00
N TYR A 167 -13.27 -20.90 -8.87
CA TYR A 167 -13.33 -19.94 -9.97
C TYR A 167 -14.51 -20.23 -10.89
N SER A 168 -15.32 -19.21 -11.13
CA SER A 168 -16.44 -19.23 -12.07
C SER A 168 -16.30 -18.08 -13.07
N PRO A 169 -16.20 -18.35 -14.39
CA PRO A 169 -15.85 -17.35 -15.39
C PRO A 169 -16.94 -16.31 -15.68
N ASN A 170 -18.18 -16.53 -15.24
CA ASN A 170 -19.33 -15.67 -15.52
C ASN A 170 -19.80 -14.86 -14.29
N VAL A 171 -18.95 -14.73 -13.28
CA VAL A 171 -19.27 -14.01 -12.04
C VAL A 171 -18.51 -12.69 -12.05
N PHE A 172 -19.24 -11.59 -12.24
CA PHE A 172 -18.68 -10.23 -12.24
C PHE A 172 -19.37 -9.41 -11.16
N VAL A 173 -18.61 -8.60 -10.43
CA VAL A 173 -19.16 -7.71 -9.42
C VAL A 173 -19.63 -6.40 -10.07
N GLU A 174 -20.88 -6.02 -9.82
CA GLU A 174 -21.49 -4.80 -10.37
C GLU A 174 -21.71 -3.71 -9.31
N ALA A 175 -22.07 -4.09 -8.08
CA ALA A 175 -22.26 -3.15 -6.97
C ALA A 175 -21.57 -3.62 -5.69
N ILE A 176 -20.96 -2.68 -4.96
CA ILE A 176 -20.30 -2.91 -3.69
C ILE A 176 -20.77 -1.88 -2.67
N ASP A 177 -21.33 -2.36 -1.57
CA ASP A 177 -21.62 -1.59 -0.37
C ASP A 177 -20.58 -1.93 0.69
N ALA A 178 -19.66 -1.00 0.90
CA ALA A 178 -18.65 -1.07 1.94
C ALA A 178 -18.95 -0.08 3.08
N SER A 179 -20.21 0.33 3.25
CA SER A 179 -20.59 1.27 4.28
C SER A 179 -20.32 0.73 5.69
N GLY A 180 -19.70 1.54 6.54
CA GLY A 180 -19.34 1.19 7.91
C GLY A 180 -18.15 0.23 8.06
N ILE A 181 -17.54 -0.22 6.97
CA ILE A 181 -16.36 -1.11 7.02
C ILE A 181 -15.13 -0.29 7.40
N ASP A 182 -14.29 -0.84 8.29
CA ASP A 182 -12.97 -0.28 8.59
C ASP A 182 -11.95 -0.56 7.46
N LEU A 183 -12.18 0.01 6.28
CA LEU A 183 -11.37 -0.23 5.08
C LEU A 183 -10.09 0.63 5.09
N LEU A 184 -8.95 -0.04 4.91
CA LEU A 184 -7.63 0.58 4.81
C LEU A 184 -7.18 0.67 3.35
N TYR A 185 -6.22 1.55 3.09
CA TYR A 185 -5.63 1.74 1.76
C TYR A 185 -5.06 0.45 1.15
N GLU A 186 -4.45 -0.41 1.98
CA GLU A 186 -3.95 -1.72 1.58
C GLU A 186 -5.08 -2.68 1.19
N GLY A 187 -6.23 -2.58 1.85
CA GLY A 187 -7.42 -3.37 1.56
C GLY A 187 -8.02 -3.09 0.20
N LEU A 188 -7.95 -1.84 -0.27
CA LEU A 188 -8.45 -1.43 -1.59
C LEU A 188 -7.76 -2.16 -2.74
N GLU A 189 -6.53 -2.66 -2.55
CA GLU A 189 -5.84 -3.46 -3.56
C GLU A 189 -6.59 -4.77 -3.86
N SER A 190 -7.33 -5.31 -2.89
CA SER A 190 -8.18 -6.49 -3.09
C SER A 190 -9.40 -6.22 -3.96
N MET A 191 -9.78 -4.95 -4.12
CA MET A 191 -10.87 -4.52 -5.01
C MET A 191 -10.34 -4.06 -6.37
N CYS A 192 -9.03 -4.07 -6.62
CA CYS A 192 -8.52 -3.70 -7.93
C CYS A 192 -8.97 -4.67 -9.03
N TYR A 193 -9.02 -4.17 -10.27
CA TYR A 193 -9.35 -4.92 -11.49
C TYR A 193 -10.81 -5.38 -11.64
N LEU A 194 -11.76 -4.77 -10.93
CA LEU A 194 -13.19 -4.99 -11.17
C LEU A 194 -13.67 -4.15 -12.37
N ASN A 195 -13.68 -4.75 -13.56
CA ASN A 195 -13.99 -4.06 -14.82
C ASN A 195 -15.47 -3.75 -15.04
N HIS A 196 -16.35 -4.28 -14.19
CA HIS A 196 -17.81 -4.13 -14.32
C HIS A 196 -18.46 -3.40 -13.14
N LEU A 197 -17.66 -2.84 -12.23
CA LEU A 197 -18.16 -2.12 -11.07
C LEU A 197 -18.81 -0.79 -11.49
N LYS A 198 -20.10 -0.64 -11.21
CA LYS A 198 -20.89 0.55 -11.49
C LYS A 198 -21.32 1.31 -10.24
N TRP A 199 -21.50 0.61 -9.12
CA TRP A 199 -22.01 1.21 -7.90
C TRP A 199 -21.06 0.91 -6.74
N LEU A 200 -20.60 1.95 -6.05
CA LEU A 200 -19.70 1.85 -4.91
C LEU A 200 -20.18 2.78 -3.79
N SER A 201 -20.46 2.23 -2.62
CA SER A 201 -20.60 3.01 -1.39
C SER A 201 -19.45 2.71 -0.46
N VAL A 202 -18.78 3.75 0.04
CA VAL A 202 -17.76 3.70 1.10
C VAL A 202 -18.16 4.63 2.24
N ALA A 203 -19.47 4.79 2.48
CA ALA A 203 -19.98 5.68 3.50
C ALA A 203 -19.54 5.27 4.92
N SER A 204 -19.31 6.25 5.79
CA SER A 204 -18.94 6.02 7.19
C SER A 204 -17.64 5.21 7.39
N CYS A 205 -16.74 5.22 6.41
CA CYS A 205 -15.43 4.58 6.50
C CYS A 205 -14.39 5.55 7.10
N PRO A 206 -13.91 5.35 8.34
CA PRO A 206 -13.08 6.33 9.05
C PRO A 206 -11.64 6.43 8.52
N ASN A 207 -11.20 5.42 7.75
CA ASN A 207 -9.83 5.31 7.26
C ASN A 207 -9.65 5.64 5.77
N ILE A 208 -10.74 5.99 5.08
CA ILE A 208 -10.69 6.41 3.68
C ILE A 208 -10.21 7.85 3.59
N ASP A 209 -9.06 8.05 2.95
CA ASP A 209 -8.40 9.34 2.73
C ASP A 209 -8.41 9.74 1.24
N ASP A 210 -7.83 10.89 0.94
CA ASP A 210 -7.73 11.40 -0.44
C ASP A 210 -6.98 10.43 -1.37
N TRP A 211 -6.00 9.69 -0.84
CA TRP A 211 -5.24 8.69 -1.61
C TRP A 211 -6.09 7.47 -1.96
N CYS A 212 -6.98 7.05 -1.05
CA CYS A 212 -7.97 6.01 -1.31
C CYS A 212 -8.92 6.45 -2.43
N ILE A 213 -9.45 7.68 -2.38
CA ILE A 213 -10.32 8.23 -3.43
C ILE A 213 -9.58 8.34 -4.75
N ASP A 214 -8.34 8.84 -4.75
CA ASP A 214 -7.50 8.94 -5.94
C ASP A 214 -7.31 7.57 -6.63
N ARG A 215 -7.06 6.53 -5.84
CA ARG A 215 -6.94 5.15 -6.30
C ARG A 215 -8.25 4.62 -6.90
N ILE A 216 -9.39 4.84 -6.24
CA ILE A 216 -10.73 4.48 -6.75
C ILE A 216 -10.98 5.16 -8.09
N CYS A 217 -10.69 6.46 -8.20
CA CYS A 217 -10.82 7.23 -9.44
C CYS A 217 -9.95 6.70 -10.57
N CYS A 218 -8.71 6.30 -10.28
CA CYS A 218 -7.82 5.71 -11.28
C CYS A 218 -8.37 4.37 -11.78
N GLN A 219 -8.86 3.54 -10.87
CA GLN A 219 -9.26 2.16 -11.18
C GLN A 219 -10.60 2.09 -11.92
N TYR A 220 -11.56 2.94 -11.56
CA TYR A 220 -12.95 2.85 -12.06
C TYR A 220 -13.39 4.04 -12.91
N SER A 221 -12.43 4.81 -13.44
CA SER A 221 -12.67 5.99 -14.29
C SER A 221 -13.69 5.79 -15.42
N ASN A 222 -13.78 4.58 -15.98
CA ASN A 222 -14.63 4.26 -17.13
C ASN A 222 -15.82 3.33 -16.81
N THR A 223 -16.06 2.99 -15.54
CA THR A 223 -17.07 1.99 -15.15
C THR A 223 -18.02 2.52 -14.08
N LEU A 224 -17.53 3.34 -13.15
CA LEU A 224 -18.30 3.79 -11.99
C LEU A 224 -19.37 4.81 -12.40
N GLU A 225 -20.61 4.56 -11.99
CA GLU A 225 -21.79 5.40 -12.24
C GLU A 225 -22.35 6.00 -10.94
N TYR A 226 -22.18 5.31 -9.81
CA TYR A 226 -22.62 5.76 -8.50
C TYR A 226 -21.48 5.67 -7.49
N LEU A 227 -21.27 6.75 -6.75
CA LEU A 227 -20.31 6.81 -5.66
C LEU A 227 -20.93 7.48 -4.43
N ASP A 228 -20.78 6.85 -3.27
CA ASP A 228 -21.15 7.44 -1.98
C ASP A 228 -19.92 7.48 -1.06
N ILE A 229 -19.55 8.70 -0.66
CA ILE A 229 -18.43 9.00 0.25
C ILE A 229 -18.89 9.75 1.51
N SER A 230 -20.16 9.55 1.89
CA SER A 230 -20.74 10.21 3.05
C SER A 230 -20.01 9.84 4.35
N ASN A 231 -19.92 10.78 5.31
CA ASN A 231 -19.31 10.62 6.63
C ASN A 231 -17.85 10.11 6.61
N CYS A 232 -17.10 10.37 5.53
CA CYS A 232 -15.68 10.03 5.44
C CYS A 232 -14.81 11.16 6.01
N VAL A 233 -14.44 11.07 7.29
CA VAL A 233 -13.78 12.16 8.04
C VAL A 233 -12.36 12.52 7.59
N LYS A 234 -11.69 11.68 6.78
CA LYS A 234 -10.33 11.95 6.29
C LYS A 234 -10.28 12.42 4.84
N VAL A 235 -11.44 12.51 4.18
CA VAL A 235 -11.53 13.02 2.81
C VAL A 235 -11.54 14.54 2.86
N THR A 236 -10.67 15.16 2.09
CA THR A 236 -10.53 16.60 1.98
C THR A 236 -10.99 17.08 0.60
N GLU A 237 -10.89 18.39 0.38
CA GLU A 237 -11.07 19.03 -0.92
C GLU A 237 -10.26 18.40 -2.07
N TYR A 238 -9.08 17.85 -1.77
CA TYR A 238 -8.25 17.20 -2.78
C TYR A 238 -8.85 15.88 -3.28
N GLY A 239 -9.39 15.06 -2.37
CA GLY A 239 -10.07 13.81 -2.73
C GLY A 239 -11.31 14.07 -3.57
N ILE A 240 -12.10 15.08 -3.22
CA ILE A 240 -13.30 15.48 -3.98
C ILE A 240 -12.91 16.00 -5.38
N ALA A 241 -11.88 16.84 -5.49
CA ALA A 241 -11.41 17.31 -6.79
C ALA A 241 -10.95 16.15 -7.70
N ALA A 242 -10.41 15.08 -7.12
CA ALA A 242 -9.96 13.90 -7.84
C ALA A 242 -11.12 13.10 -8.50
N LEU A 243 -12.37 13.29 -8.04
CA LEU A 243 -13.57 12.65 -8.57
C LEU A 243 -13.90 13.09 -10.01
N GLY A 244 -13.42 14.26 -10.44
CA GLY A 244 -13.61 14.74 -11.81
C GLY A 244 -13.02 13.83 -12.90
N ARG A 245 -12.20 12.83 -12.54
CA ARG A 245 -11.68 11.81 -13.47
C ARG A 245 -12.68 10.68 -13.76
N LEU A 246 -13.75 10.56 -12.99
CA LEU A 246 -14.78 9.53 -13.16
C LEU A 246 -15.76 9.93 -14.26
N ARG A 247 -15.43 9.62 -15.52
CA ARG A 247 -16.15 10.10 -16.71
C ARG A 247 -17.56 9.55 -16.86
N LYS A 248 -17.90 8.46 -16.16
CA LYS A 248 -19.22 7.83 -16.20
C LYS A 248 -20.04 8.06 -14.93
N LEU A 249 -19.53 8.85 -14.00
CA LEU A 249 -20.22 9.11 -12.73
C LEU A 249 -21.48 9.92 -12.99
N LYS A 250 -22.61 9.45 -12.47
CA LYS A 250 -23.94 10.05 -12.58
C LYS A 250 -24.51 10.43 -11.23
N HIS A 251 -24.16 9.71 -10.17
CA HIS A 251 -24.68 9.96 -8.83
C HIS A 251 -23.52 10.03 -7.84
N LEU A 252 -23.46 11.13 -7.09
CA LEU A 252 -22.46 11.35 -6.06
C LEU A 252 -23.13 11.80 -4.76
N TYR A 253 -22.90 11.06 -3.68
CA TYR A 253 -23.40 11.39 -2.35
C TYR A 253 -22.28 11.96 -1.49
N LEU A 254 -22.47 13.21 -1.06
CA LEU A 254 -21.57 14.00 -0.23
C LEU A 254 -22.32 14.48 1.01
N ASN A 255 -22.50 13.63 2.02
CA ASN A 255 -23.09 14.02 3.30
C ASN A 255 -22.06 13.93 4.44
N GLY A 256 -22.17 14.82 5.45
CA GLY A 256 -21.34 14.76 6.67
C GLY A 256 -19.83 14.94 6.44
N LEU A 257 -19.46 15.78 5.48
CA LEU A 257 -18.08 16.19 5.20
C LEU A 257 -17.81 17.59 5.78
N ASP A 258 -17.95 17.73 7.09
CA ASP A 258 -17.91 19.03 7.80
C ASP A 258 -16.53 19.71 7.74
N ASP A 259 -15.46 18.93 7.56
CA ASP A 259 -14.08 19.43 7.51
C ASP A 259 -13.71 20.09 6.17
N VAL A 260 -14.56 19.98 5.14
CA VAL A 260 -14.29 20.50 3.80
C VAL A 260 -14.78 21.94 3.66
N THR A 261 -13.85 22.89 3.67
CA THR A 261 -14.16 24.33 3.67
C THR A 261 -14.92 24.81 2.41
N ASN A 262 -14.53 24.34 1.22
CA ASN A 262 -15.03 24.84 -0.07
C ASN A 262 -15.89 23.82 -0.83
N ILE A 263 -16.64 22.98 -0.11
CA ILE A 263 -17.39 21.87 -0.72
C ILE A 263 -18.37 22.35 -1.81
N LYS A 264 -19.06 23.48 -1.60
CA LYS A 264 -20.01 24.06 -2.56
C LYS A 264 -19.34 24.44 -3.89
N LEU A 265 -18.14 25.04 -3.83
CA LEU A 265 -17.39 25.42 -5.03
C LEU A 265 -16.88 24.20 -5.79
N LEU A 266 -16.42 23.17 -5.07
CA LEU A 266 -15.98 21.91 -5.69
C LEU A 266 -17.14 21.20 -6.40
N CYS A 267 -18.34 21.24 -5.84
CA CYS A 267 -19.52 20.64 -6.48
C CYS A 267 -19.87 21.34 -7.79
N LEU A 268 -19.86 22.68 -7.81
CA LEU A 268 -20.04 23.46 -9.04
C LEU A 268 -18.97 23.12 -10.09
N LEU A 269 -17.71 22.94 -9.66
CA LEU A 269 -16.63 22.53 -10.56
C LEU A 269 -16.85 21.10 -11.10
N LEU A 270 -17.31 20.18 -10.26
CA LEU A 270 -17.59 18.81 -10.67
C LEU A 270 -18.76 18.73 -11.64
N GLU A 271 -19.82 19.52 -11.42
CA GLU A 271 -20.95 19.66 -12.34
C GLU A 271 -20.53 20.22 -13.71
N ASP A 272 -19.56 21.15 -13.74
CA ASP A 272 -18.99 21.68 -15.00
C ASP A 272 -18.15 20.63 -15.76
N ILE A 273 -17.38 19.81 -15.03
CA ILE A 273 -16.55 18.74 -15.61
C ILE A 273 -17.41 17.54 -16.06
N LEU A 274 -18.46 17.21 -15.29
CA LEU A 274 -19.33 16.05 -15.48
C LEU A 274 -20.80 16.53 -15.60
N PRO A 275 -21.28 16.85 -16.81
CA PRO A 275 -22.59 17.48 -17.00
C PRO A 275 -23.78 16.58 -16.62
N ASP A 276 -23.59 15.26 -16.61
CA ASP A 276 -24.63 14.28 -16.23
C ASP A 276 -24.59 13.92 -14.73
N LEU A 277 -23.75 14.62 -13.94
CA LEU A 277 -23.57 14.33 -12.52
C LEU A 277 -24.67 14.96 -11.66
N HIS A 278 -25.32 14.13 -10.87
CA HIS A 278 -26.22 14.53 -9.79
C HIS A 278 -25.51 14.40 -8.44
N ILE A 279 -25.39 15.52 -7.72
CA ILE A 279 -24.78 15.58 -6.39
C ILE A 279 -25.88 15.70 -5.34
N GLU A 280 -25.88 14.79 -4.37
CA GLU A 280 -26.81 14.77 -3.23
C GLU A 280 -26.05 14.93 -1.90
N GLY A 281 -26.73 15.45 -0.87
CA GLY A 281 -26.17 15.57 0.49
C GLY A 281 -25.67 16.96 0.89
N ILE A 282 -25.62 17.92 -0.05
CA ILE A 282 -25.16 19.29 0.23
C ILE A 282 -26.33 20.27 0.23
N GLN A 283 -26.42 21.06 1.29
CA GLN A 283 -27.33 22.21 1.35
C GLN A 283 -26.66 23.41 0.69
N TYR A 284 -27.00 23.70 -0.57
CA TYR A 284 -26.50 24.89 -1.27
C TYR A 284 -26.96 26.17 -0.57
N MET A 285 -28.21 26.18 -0.12
CA MET A 285 -28.84 27.32 0.55
C MET A 285 -28.77 27.18 2.08
N ASP A 286 -28.15 28.13 2.75
CA ASP A 286 -28.27 28.26 4.20
C ASP A 286 -29.68 28.81 4.54
N PRO A 287 -30.54 28.06 5.24
CA PRO A 287 -31.90 28.53 5.56
C PRO A 287 -31.87 29.81 6.43
N LYS A 288 -30.78 30.03 7.17
CA LYS A 288 -30.55 31.23 7.98
C LYS A 288 -30.41 32.50 7.13
N LEU A 289 -29.92 32.41 5.89
CA LEU A 289 -29.78 33.56 4.99
C LEU A 289 -31.12 33.97 4.33
N LEU A 290 -32.09 33.07 4.29
CA LEU A 290 -33.41 33.32 3.68
C LEU A 290 -34.38 34.07 4.60
N HIS A 291 -34.15 34.08 5.91
CA HIS A 291 -35.02 34.77 6.89
C HIS A 291 -34.71 36.26 7.09
N HIS A 292 -33.74 36.81 6.35
CA HIS A 292 -33.32 38.22 6.45
C HIS A 292 -33.75 39.09 5.26
N VAL A 293 -34.69 38.62 4.43
CA VAL A 293 -35.23 39.34 3.26
C VAL A 293 -36.69 39.70 3.48
#